data_AF-A0A1S3XCI0-F1
#
_entry.id   AF-A0A1S3XCI0-F1
#
_cell.length_a   1.000
_cell.length_b   1.000
_cell.length_c   1.000
_cell.angle_alpha   90.00
_cell.angle_beta   90.00
_cell.angle_gamma   90.00
#
_symmetry.space_group_name_H-M   'P 1'
#
loop_
_entity.id
_entity.type
_entity.pdbx_description
1 polymer ?
#
loop_
_entity_poly.entity_id
_entity_poly.type
_entity_poly.pdbx_seq_one_letter_code
_entity_poly.pdbx_strand_id
1 'polypeptide(L)'
;FAGISITASPPIERFLGVSAFLCLYNPHVNGTGQYSAATIYFSNGAGKNLEQIQVGWIVHPKLNGDTRTHLYTTWTADGFHTTGCYNTHCPGFIQLSRVIPVDYAFPRTSDLETRFKEEVLLRVYQ
;
A
#
# COMPACT_ATOMS: atom_id res chain seq x y z
N PHE A 1 -12.28 3.93 -6.07
CA PHE A 1 -10.83 3.96 -6.32
C PHE A 1 -10.52 5.27 -7.03
N ALA A 2 -9.69 6.12 -6.44
CA ALA A 2 -9.12 7.30 -7.09
C ALA A 2 -7.60 7.13 -7.04
N GLY A 3 -6.93 7.25 -8.19
CA GLY A 3 -5.50 7.01 -8.29
C GLY A 3 -4.89 7.90 -9.35
N ILE A 4 -3.65 8.33 -9.12
CA ILE A 4 -2.83 9.00 -10.12
C ILE A 4 -1.97 7.91 -10.75
N SER A 5 -2.23 7.60 -12.03
CA SER A 5 -1.40 6.67 -12.80
C SER A 5 -0.41 7.47 -13.63
N ILE A 6 0.88 7.24 -13.42
CA ILE A 6 1.93 7.79 -14.27
C ILE A 6 2.37 6.67 -15.22
N THR A 7 2.00 6.80 -16.49
CA THR A 7 2.46 5.89 -17.54
C THR A 7 3.68 6.52 -18.22
N ALA A 8 4.82 5.83 -18.21
CA ALA A 8 6.01 6.33 -18.88
C ALA A 8 5.80 6.42 -20.40
N SER A 9 6.27 7.52 -21.00
CA SER A 9 6.33 7.72 -22.45
C SER A 9 7.66 8.40 -22.79
N PRO A 10 8.56 7.76 -23.56
CA PRO A 10 8.42 6.43 -24.16
C PRO A 10 8.34 5.31 -23.10
N PRO A 11 7.87 4.10 -23.46
CA PRO A 11 7.82 2.98 -22.54
C PRO A 11 9.20 2.72 -21.94
N ILE A 12 9.28 2.69 -20.61
CA ILE A 12 10.50 2.29 -19.93
C ILE A 12 10.57 0.77 -20.02
N GLU A 13 11.61 0.24 -20.69
CA GLU A 13 11.80 -1.21 -20.84
C GLU A 13 11.96 -1.92 -19.50
N ARG A 14 12.52 -1.23 -18.49
CA ARG A 14 12.71 -1.78 -17.15
C ARG A 14 12.64 -0.70 -16.07
N PHE A 15 11.71 -0.85 -15.14
CA PHE A 15 11.66 -0.06 -13.91
C PHE A 15 12.41 -0.81 -12.80
N LEU A 16 13.28 -0.16 -12.04
CA LEU A 16 13.96 -0.83 -10.90
C LEU A 16 13.20 -0.65 -9.58
N GLY A 17 12.26 0.30 -9.55
CA GLY A 17 11.48 0.60 -8.36
C GLY A 17 10.71 1.90 -8.47
N VAL A 18 9.93 2.19 -7.45
CA VAL A 18 9.15 3.42 -7.28
C VAL A 18 9.29 3.93 -5.86
N SER A 19 9.30 5.25 -5.68
CA SER A 19 9.27 5.87 -4.36
C SER A 19 8.30 7.05 -4.33
N ALA A 20 7.56 7.19 -3.23
CA ALA A 20 6.72 8.37 -2.99
C ALA A 20 6.58 8.68 -1.50
N PHE A 21 6.31 9.95 -1.20
CA PHE A 21 5.79 10.37 0.09
C PHE A 21 4.27 10.22 0.10
N LEU A 22 3.74 9.54 1.11
CA LEU A 22 2.30 9.43 1.35
C LEU A 22 1.97 10.20 2.63
N CYS A 23 0.99 11.10 2.56
CA CYS A 23 0.36 11.65 3.76
C CYS A 23 -0.39 10.53 4.49
N LEU A 24 -0.12 10.40 5.79
CA LEU A 24 -0.81 9.46 6.66
C LEU A 24 -2.13 10.09 7.09
N TYR A 25 -3.24 9.41 6.87
CA TYR A 25 -4.56 9.82 7.37
C TYR A 25 -5.23 8.63 8.05
N ASN A 26 -6.09 8.91 9.04
CA ASN A 26 -6.94 7.91 9.69
C ASN A 26 -8.42 8.16 9.38
N PRO A 27 -8.88 7.92 8.14
CA PRO A 27 -10.28 8.08 7.78
C PRO A 27 -11.17 7.13 8.56
N HIS A 28 -12.33 7.62 9.01
CA HIS A 28 -13.33 6.80 9.66
C HIS A 28 -13.96 5.81 8.66
N VAL A 29 -13.96 4.53 9.00
CA VAL A 29 -14.61 3.45 8.24
C VAL A 29 -15.67 2.79 9.13
N ASN A 30 -16.79 2.38 8.54
CA ASN A 30 -17.91 1.83 9.30
C ASN A 30 -17.90 0.30 9.32
N GLY A 31 -17.69 -0.28 10.50
CA GLY A 31 -17.69 -1.73 10.71
C GLY A 31 -16.56 -2.48 9.99
N THR A 32 -16.72 -3.80 9.82
CA THR A 32 -15.71 -4.70 9.23
C THR A 32 -15.86 -4.90 7.71
N GLY A 33 -16.89 -4.30 7.11
CA GLY A 33 -17.19 -4.39 5.68
C GLY A 33 -16.58 -3.28 4.82
N GLN A 34 -15.90 -2.31 5.43
CA GLN A 34 -15.29 -1.17 4.75
C GLN A 34 -13.80 -1.07 5.07
N TYR A 35 -13.03 -0.53 4.12
CA TYR A 35 -11.65 -0.13 4.34
C TYR A 35 -11.31 1.12 3.53
N SER A 36 -10.25 1.82 3.93
CA SER A 36 -9.66 2.93 3.19
C SER A 36 -8.16 2.72 3.10
N ALA A 37 -7.54 3.10 1.98
CA ALA A 37 -6.10 2.92 1.76
C ALA A 37 -5.53 4.01 0.87
N ALA A 38 -4.25 4.29 1.02
CA ALA A 38 -3.45 5.00 0.02
C ALA A 38 -2.18 4.20 -0.27
N THR A 39 -1.85 4.06 -1.54
CA THR A 39 -0.95 2.99 -2.02
C THR A 39 -0.09 3.48 -3.17
N ILE A 40 1.19 3.14 -3.13
CA ILE A 40 2.01 3.07 -4.33
C ILE A 40 2.04 1.64 -4.82
N TYR A 41 1.89 1.49 -6.14
CA TYR A 41 1.94 0.17 -6.75
C TYR A 41 2.87 0.18 -7.95
N PHE A 42 3.46 -0.98 -8.17
CA PHE A 42 4.20 -1.33 -9.37
C PHE A 42 3.47 -2.47 -10.04
N SER A 43 3.10 -2.32 -11.33
CA SER A 43 2.30 -3.33 -12.02
C SER A 43 2.79 -3.60 -13.44
N ASN A 44 2.66 -4.86 -13.85
CA ASN A 44 2.88 -5.34 -15.20
C ASN A 44 1.71 -6.23 -15.65
N GLY A 45 1.40 -6.21 -16.94
CA GLY A 45 0.29 -6.97 -17.50
C GLY A 45 -1.10 -6.51 -17.02
N ALA A 46 -2.11 -7.35 -17.28
CA ALA A 46 -3.50 -7.08 -16.95
C ALA A 46 -4.31 -8.39 -16.84
N GLY A 47 -5.48 -8.32 -16.19
CA GLY A 47 -6.36 -9.47 -16.01
C GLY A 47 -5.67 -10.60 -15.25
N LYS A 48 -5.67 -11.81 -15.81
CA LYS A 48 -5.01 -12.99 -15.21
C LYS A 48 -3.48 -12.95 -15.26
N ASN A 49 -2.91 -12.07 -16.08
CA ASN A 49 -1.47 -11.86 -16.19
C ASN A 49 -1.05 -10.59 -15.43
N LEU A 50 -1.91 -10.06 -14.54
CA LEU A 50 -1.57 -8.90 -13.72
C LEU A 50 -0.60 -9.31 -12.62
N GLU A 51 0.62 -8.83 -12.75
CA GLU A 51 1.63 -8.85 -11.70
C GLU A 51 1.62 -7.49 -11.03
N GLN A 52 1.51 -7.44 -9.71
CA GLN A 52 1.48 -6.17 -9.00
C GLN A 52 2.07 -6.31 -7.60
N ILE A 53 2.87 -5.33 -7.20
CA ILE A 53 3.34 -5.14 -5.83
C ILE A 53 2.78 -3.83 -5.31
N GLN A 54 2.21 -3.84 -4.12
CA GLN A 54 1.58 -2.68 -3.48
C GLN A 54 2.18 -2.48 -2.09
N VAL A 55 2.48 -1.22 -1.75
CA VAL A 55 2.76 -0.80 -0.38
C VAL A 55 2.08 0.52 -0.10
N GLY A 56 1.58 0.69 1.11
CA GLY A 56 0.84 1.87 1.47
C GLY A 56 0.45 1.87 2.94
N TRP A 57 -0.52 2.71 3.27
CA TRP A 57 -1.24 2.59 4.53
C TRP A 57 -2.68 2.14 4.28
N ILE A 58 -3.26 1.46 5.27
CA ILE A 58 -4.63 0.97 5.25
C ILE A 58 -5.31 1.18 6.59
N VAL A 59 -6.59 1.51 6.57
CA VAL A 59 -7.52 1.40 7.71
C VAL A 59 -8.50 0.28 7.36
N HIS A 60 -8.30 -0.91 7.92
CA HIS A 60 -9.10 -2.10 7.60
C HIS A 60 -9.43 -2.92 8.85
N PRO A 61 -10.59 -2.67 9.50
CA PRO A 61 -10.93 -3.32 10.77
C PRO A 61 -10.98 -4.84 10.74
N LYS A 62 -11.43 -5.43 9.64
CA LYS A 62 -11.41 -6.89 9.46
C LYS A 62 -10.00 -7.48 9.36
N LEU A 63 -9.05 -6.73 8.80
CA LEU A 63 -7.67 -7.17 8.62
C LEU A 63 -6.85 -6.94 9.88
N ASN A 64 -6.90 -5.72 10.43
CA ASN A 64 -6.02 -5.27 11.52
C ASN A 64 -6.62 -5.52 12.92
N GLY A 65 -7.94 -5.73 13.02
CA GLY A 65 -8.64 -5.89 14.31
C GLY A 65 -8.89 -4.58 15.06
N ASP A 66 -8.51 -3.43 14.47
CA ASP A 66 -8.76 -2.09 15.00
C ASP A 66 -9.08 -1.08 13.88
N THR A 67 -9.31 0.18 14.23
CA THR A 67 -9.63 1.27 13.28
C THR A 67 -8.47 2.25 13.07
N ARG A 68 -7.23 1.81 13.32
CA ARG A 68 -6.03 2.65 13.12
C ARG A 68 -5.50 2.51 11.71
N THR A 69 -4.68 3.48 11.32
CA THR A 69 -3.89 3.44 10.08
C THR A 69 -2.67 2.55 10.27
N HIS A 70 -2.60 1.47 9.49
CA HIS A 70 -1.49 0.50 9.52
C HIS A 70 -0.68 0.58 8.23
N LEU A 71 0.64 0.41 8.31
CA LEU A 71 1.46 0.11 7.13
C LEU A 71 1.06 -1.25 6.58
N TYR A 72 0.81 -1.35 5.27
CA TYR A 72 0.45 -2.61 4.66
C TYR A 72 1.22 -2.88 3.36
N THR A 73 1.32 -4.16 3.04
CA THR A 73 1.80 -4.65 1.76
C THR A 73 0.81 -5.65 1.18
N THR A 74 0.71 -5.73 -0.14
CA THR A 74 0.06 -6.85 -0.84
C THR A 74 0.72 -7.03 -2.20
N TRP A 75 0.61 -8.22 -2.78
CA TRP A 75 1.18 -8.50 -4.08
C TRP A 75 0.35 -9.55 -4.81
N THR A 76 0.56 -9.67 -6.11
CA THR A 76 -0.01 -10.74 -6.94
C THR A 76 0.91 -10.99 -8.14
N ALA A 77 0.93 -12.22 -8.63
CA ALA A 77 1.48 -12.60 -9.94
C ALA A 77 0.39 -13.00 -10.95
N ASP A 78 -0.87 -13.13 -10.50
CA ASP A 78 -1.97 -13.66 -11.31
C ASP A 78 -3.28 -12.86 -11.17
N GLY A 79 -3.20 -11.55 -10.93
CA GLY A 79 -4.38 -10.70 -10.70
C GLY A 79 -5.25 -11.07 -9.50
N PHE A 80 -4.64 -11.51 -8.39
CA PHE A 80 -5.28 -11.91 -7.13
C PHE A 80 -6.21 -13.13 -7.26
N HIS A 81 -5.98 -14.01 -8.23
CA HIS A 81 -6.79 -15.22 -8.41
C HIS A 81 -6.36 -16.32 -7.43
N THR A 82 -5.06 -16.61 -7.36
CA THR A 82 -4.49 -17.63 -6.46
C THR A 82 -3.30 -17.10 -5.65
N THR A 83 -2.66 -16.03 -6.11
CA THR A 83 -1.51 -15.43 -5.43
C THR A 83 -1.90 -14.17 -4.65
N GLY A 84 -1.13 -13.91 -3.60
CA GLY A 84 -1.26 -12.70 -2.81
C GLY A 84 -2.02 -12.87 -1.51
N CYS A 85 -1.58 -12.10 -0.53
CA CYS A 85 -2.26 -11.88 0.73
C CYS A 85 -1.77 -10.53 1.28
N TYR A 86 -2.46 -10.04 2.30
CA TYR A 86 -1.99 -8.88 3.04
C TYR A 86 -0.78 -9.21 3.90
N ASN A 87 0.12 -8.25 4.01
CA ASN A 87 1.26 -8.26 4.92
C ASN A 87 2.13 -9.51 4.75
N THR A 88 2.53 -10.12 5.87
CA THR A 88 3.34 -11.35 5.91
C THR A 88 2.48 -12.59 6.16
N HIS A 89 1.17 -12.55 5.85
CA HIS A 89 0.29 -13.72 6.03
C HIS A 89 0.60 -14.87 5.06
N CYS A 90 1.41 -14.61 4.04
CA CYS A 90 1.91 -15.56 3.06
C CYS A 90 3.28 -15.06 2.54
N PRO A 91 4.15 -15.97 2.07
CA PRO A 91 5.42 -15.58 1.45
C PRO A 91 5.20 -14.79 0.16
N GLY A 92 6.13 -13.88 -0.17
CA GLY A 92 6.17 -13.21 -1.48
C GLY A 92 6.64 -11.75 -1.45
N PHE A 93 6.66 -11.12 -0.28
CA PHE A 93 7.25 -9.80 -0.09
C PHE A 93 8.38 -9.85 0.94
N ILE A 94 9.50 -9.20 0.65
CA ILE A 94 10.65 -9.10 1.55
C ILE A 94 10.82 -7.64 1.97
N GLN A 95 10.66 -7.38 3.28
CA GLN A 95 10.94 -6.07 3.84
C GLN A 95 12.45 -5.87 4.01
N LEU A 96 13.00 -4.85 3.35
CA LEU A 96 14.42 -4.48 3.48
C LEU A 96 14.67 -3.44 4.59
N SER A 97 13.74 -2.49 4.77
CA SER A 97 13.85 -1.44 5.78
C SER A 97 13.75 -2.02 7.19
N ARG A 98 14.52 -1.48 8.14
CA ARG A 98 14.46 -1.87 9.56
C ARG A 98 13.79 -0.81 10.44
N VAL A 99 13.21 0.22 9.83
CA VAL A 99 12.68 1.39 10.56
C VAL A 99 11.22 1.20 10.97
N ILE A 100 10.36 0.79 10.03
CA ILE A 100 8.92 0.59 10.25
C ILE A 100 8.58 -0.83 9.78
N PRO A 101 8.11 -1.72 10.67
CA PRO A 101 7.69 -3.07 10.28
C PRO A 101 6.37 -3.03 9.49
N VAL A 102 6.13 -4.03 8.65
CA VAL A 102 4.79 -4.30 8.08
C VAL A 102 3.78 -4.48 9.22
N ASP A 103 2.54 -4.03 9.00
CA ASP A 103 1.45 -4.00 9.97
C ASP A 103 1.68 -3.07 11.17
N TYR A 104 2.63 -2.14 11.05
CA TYR A 104 2.84 -1.11 12.05
C TYR A 104 1.67 -0.12 12.10
N ALA A 105 1.03 -0.02 13.26
CA ALA A 105 0.03 1.00 13.54
C ALA A 105 0.70 2.36 13.77
N PHE A 106 0.44 3.32 12.88
CA PHE A 106 1.02 4.65 13.00
C PHE A 106 0.45 5.38 14.24
N PRO A 107 1.30 5.90 15.14
CA PRO A 107 0.84 6.56 16.37
C PRO A 107 0.30 7.97 16.12
N ARG A 108 0.63 8.56 14.97
CA ARG A 108 0.17 9.89 14.55
C ARG A 108 -0.22 9.86 13.09
N THR A 109 -1.22 10.64 12.74
CA THR A 109 -1.66 10.87 11.36
C THR A 109 -1.85 12.37 11.13
N SER A 110 -1.84 12.76 9.86
CA SER A 110 -2.19 14.11 9.42
C SER A 110 -3.61 14.46 9.84
N ASP A 111 -3.82 15.76 10.05
CA ASP A 111 -5.09 16.35 10.46
C ASP A 111 -5.34 17.59 9.60
N LEU A 112 -6.47 17.59 8.90
CA LEU A 112 -6.83 18.63 7.94
C LEU A 112 -7.25 19.94 8.62
N GLU A 113 -7.86 19.85 9.80
CA GLU A 113 -8.40 21.02 10.52
C GLU A 113 -7.28 21.85 11.12
N THR A 114 -6.36 21.17 11.80
CA THR A 114 -5.16 21.76 12.42
C THR A 114 -4.04 22.02 11.42
N ARG A 115 -4.16 21.51 10.19
CA ARG A 115 -3.12 21.49 9.14
C ARG A 115 -1.84 20.79 9.57
N PHE A 116 -1.92 19.90 10.56
CA PHE A 116 -0.80 19.05 10.94
C PHE A 116 -0.56 18.00 9.85
N LYS A 117 0.69 17.88 9.38
CA LYS A 117 1.08 16.99 8.29
C LYS A 117 2.07 15.95 8.78
N GLU A 118 1.73 14.69 8.61
CA GLU A 118 2.59 13.53 8.87
C GLU A 118 2.66 12.68 7.60
N GLU A 119 3.88 12.34 7.17
CA GLU A 119 4.14 11.63 5.91
C GLU A 119 5.09 10.46 6.10
N VAL A 120 4.93 9.45 5.27
CA VAL A 120 5.85 8.31 5.18
C VAL A 120 6.46 8.22 3.78
N LEU A 121 7.78 8.05 3.71
CA LEU A 121 8.47 7.73 2.46
C LEU A 121 8.44 6.22 2.26
N LEU A 122 7.82 5.78 1.17
CA LEU A 122 7.78 4.38 0.77
C LEU A 122 8.63 4.18 -0.48
N ARG A 123 9.32 3.03 -0.54
CA ARG A 123 10.14 2.60 -1.67
C ARG A 123 9.87 1.12 -1.96
N VAL A 124 9.58 0.81 -3.21
CA VAL A 124 9.39 -0.57 -3.70
C VAL A 124 10.40 -0.81 -4.81
N TYR A 125 10.96 -2.01 -4.85
CA TYR A 125 11.95 -2.45 -5.84
C TYR A 125 11.51 -3.79 -6.44
N GLN A 126 11.88 -4.05 -7.70
CA GLN A 126 11.76 -5.38 -8.33
C GLN A 126 13.12 -6.09 -8.41
#